data_AF-A0A3M1BFK4-F1
#
_entry.id   AF-A0A3M1BFK4-F1
#
_cell.length_a   1.000
_cell.length_b   1.000
_cell.length_c   1.000
_cell.angle_alpha   90.00
_cell.angle_beta   90.00
_cell.angle_gamma   90.00
#
_symmetry.space_group_name_H-M   'P 1'
#
loop_
_entity.id
_entity.type
_entity.pdbx_description
1 polymer ?
#
loop_
_entity_poly.entity_id
_entity_poly.type
_entity_poly.pdbx_seq_one_letter_code
_entity_poly.pdbx_strand_id
1 'polypeptide(L)'
;CVAQGVPFAREYGGYLDNRSFGGVQVQRTFYARGQTGQQLLIGAYQAMSRQVALGSVTLYNRHEMLDVVLIDGKARGIIARNLVTGEIERHAAHCVILATGGYGNVFYLSTNAMNCNVTAAWRAVKRGAFMANPCFTQIHPTCIPQYGEYQSKLTLMSESLRNDGRVWVPKKLEDAKAIREGRKTANDIPEEDRDYYLERRYPAFGNLVPRDVASRAAKVECDAGKGIVPTGLGVYLDFASAIQRYGKSKAHSMGLENPDAATITKLGEEVVEEKYGNLFEMYEKITGENPYKTPMKIYPAVHYTMGGLWVDYNLETNVPGLFALGECNFSDHGANRLGASALMQGLADGYFVIPYTVGTFLSKEIRTPRFSTDSPEFEEAEKAVTERLTRLLENNGSQSVESFHRRLGKIMWDYCGMARNAEGLKKAMGLIRELREEYHKEVFVPGSMNEYNPELEKAHRVADFMELGELMCLDALNRNESCGGHFREEYQTEEGEALRDDKNYAYVAAWEWTDTSKEPQLHKEPLKFEAVELKTRSYK
;
A
#
# COMPACT_ATOMS: atom_id res chain seq x y z
N CYS A 1 22.23 5.60 -3.36
CA CYS A 1 22.10 4.20 -2.88
C CYS A 1 23.43 3.43 -2.82
N VAL A 2 24.08 3.05 -3.93
CA VAL A 2 25.37 2.30 -3.86
C VAL A 2 26.45 3.09 -3.10
N ALA A 3 26.57 4.40 -3.38
CA ALA A 3 27.48 5.29 -2.65
C ALA A 3 27.18 5.41 -1.14
N GLN A 4 25.99 4.99 -0.70
CA GLN A 4 25.58 4.94 0.71
C GLN A 4 25.75 3.54 1.32
N GLY A 5 26.43 2.62 0.62
CA GLY A 5 26.73 1.29 1.12
C GLY A 5 25.63 0.25 0.91
N VAL A 6 24.58 0.54 0.12
CA VAL A 6 23.51 -0.44 -0.13
C VAL A 6 24.06 -1.64 -0.93
N PRO A 7 23.98 -2.88 -0.39
CA PRO A 7 24.58 -4.07 -0.98
C PRO A 7 23.67 -4.68 -2.06
N PHE A 8 23.55 -3.99 -3.19
CA PHE A 8 22.86 -4.55 -4.35
C PHE A 8 23.56 -5.81 -4.87
N ALA A 9 22.77 -6.72 -5.44
CA ALA A 9 23.26 -7.89 -6.15
C ALA A 9 24.20 -7.48 -7.27
N ARG A 10 25.21 -8.32 -7.51
CA ARG A 10 26.23 -8.09 -8.54
C ARG A 10 26.39 -9.33 -9.39
N GLU A 11 26.61 -9.13 -10.68
CA GLU A 11 27.07 -10.18 -11.57
C GLU A 11 28.57 -10.46 -11.35
N TYR A 12 29.08 -11.52 -11.97
CA TYR A 12 30.49 -11.94 -11.82
C TYR A 12 31.50 -10.83 -12.15
N GLY A 13 31.18 -9.98 -13.15
CA GLY A 13 32.00 -8.82 -13.52
C GLY A 13 31.98 -7.66 -12.51
N GLY A 14 31.17 -7.74 -11.46
CA GLY A 14 31.04 -6.73 -10.42
C GLY A 14 30.04 -5.61 -10.74
N TYR A 15 29.42 -5.59 -11.92
CA TYR A 15 28.30 -4.68 -12.21
C TYR A 15 27.05 -5.05 -11.42
N LEU A 16 26.11 -4.11 -11.32
CA LEU A 16 24.84 -4.34 -10.65
C LEU A 16 23.98 -5.31 -11.45
N ASP A 17 23.40 -6.28 -10.77
CA ASP A 17 22.52 -7.29 -11.37
C ASP A 17 21.04 -6.85 -11.31
N ASN A 18 20.27 -7.30 -12.30
CA ASN A 18 18.86 -6.98 -12.48
C ASN A 18 18.00 -8.25 -12.54
N ARG A 19 16.73 -8.10 -12.16
CA ARG A 19 15.72 -9.16 -12.35
C ARG A 19 14.44 -8.66 -13.00
N SER A 20 13.66 -9.58 -13.52
CA SER A 20 12.29 -9.32 -14.00
C SER A 20 11.34 -9.12 -12.82
N PHE A 21 10.34 -8.28 -13.02
CA PHE A 21 9.32 -7.98 -12.03
C PHE A 21 8.00 -7.66 -12.75
N GLY A 22 6.85 -7.81 -12.08
CA GLY A 22 5.55 -7.84 -12.77
C GLY A 22 5.24 -6.61 -13.62
N GLY A 23 4.57 -6.87 -14.76
CA GLY A 23 4.17 -5.83 -15.71
C GLY A 23 5.26 -5.39 -16.70
N VAL A 24 6.47 -5.95 -16.65
CA VAL A 24 7.55 -5.74 -17.64
C VAL A 24 8.29 -7.04 -17.95
N GLN A 25 8.58 -7.27 -19.24
CA GLN A 25 9.38 -8.43 -19.68
C GLN A 25 10.89 -8.19 -19.59
N VAL A 26 11.32 -6.93 -19.51
CA VAL A 26 12.74 -6.55 -19.41
C VAL A 26 13.23 -6.60 -17.96
N GLN A 27 14.45 -7.11 -17.76
CA GLN A 27 15.13 -7.12 -16.47
C GLN A 27 15.71 -5.73 -16.15
N ARG A 28 15.03 -5.00 -15.28
CA ARG A 28 15.42 -3.62 -14.91
C ARG A 28 15.36 -3.34 -13.40
N THR A 29 14.99 -4.33 -12.60
CA THR A 29 14.80 -4.14 -11.16
C THR A 29 16.09 -4.51 -10.43
N PHE A 30 16.83 -3.49 -9.97
CA PHE A 30 17.92 -3.68 -9.01
C PHE A 30 17.39 -4.23 -7.69
N TYR A 31 18.14 -5.15 -7.08
CA TYR A 31 17.68 -5.84 -5.86
C TYR A 31 18.84 -6.17 -4.91
N ALA A 32 18.52 -6.34 -3.63
CA ALA A 32 19.42 -6.91 -2.63
C ALA A 32 18.75 -8.14 -2.03
N ARG A 33 18.95 -9.30 -2.67
CA ARG A 33 18.19 -10.54 -2.41
C ARG A 33 16.67 -10.26 -2.34
N GLY A 34 15.99 -10.76 -1.31
CA GLY A 34 14.59 -10.43 -1.00
C GLY A 34 14.40 -9.25 -0.03
N GLN A 35 15.44 -8.43 0.24
CA GLN A 35 15.47 -7.44 1.31
C GLN A 35 15.80 -6.01 0.82
N THR A 36 15.58 -5.72 -0.47
CA THR A 36 15.93 -4.41 -1.08
C THR A 36 15.42 -3.21 -0.29
N GLY A 37 14.15 -3.23 0.14
CA GLY A 37 13.57 -2.12 0.91
C GLY A 37 14.25 -1.90 2.27
N GLN A 38 14.58 -2.99 2.98
CA GLN A 38 15.31 -2.91 4.26
C GLN A 38 16.71 -2.31 4.06
N GLN A 39 17.43 -2.76 3.04
CA GLN A 39 18.79 -2.29 2.76
C GLN A 39 18.81 -0.81 2.34
N LEU A 40 17.85 -0.40 1.52
CA LEU A 40 17.67 1.01 1.16
C LEU A 40 17.35 1.87 2.39
N LEU A 41 16.45 1.42 3.26
CA LEU A 41 16.10 2.13 4.49
C LEU A 41 17.30 2.26 5.42
N ILE A 42 18.08 1.21 5.62
CA ILE A 42 19.30 1.24 6.45
C ILE A 42 20.29 2.27 5.88
N GLY A 43 20.54 2.27 4.56
CA GLY A 43 21.43 3.24 3.92
C GLY A 43 20.97 4.68 4.09
N ALA A 44 19.68 4.96 3.90
CA ALA A 44 19.10 6.29 4.10
C ALA A 44 19.16 6.70 5.58
N TYR A 45 18.84 5.79 6.51
CA TYR A 45 18.88 6.03 7.94
C TYR A 45 20.29 6.30 8.45
N GLN A 46 21.30 5.58 7.96
CA GLN A 46 22.72 5.85 8.27
C GLN A 46 23.14 7.24 7.79
N ALA A 47 22.75 7.62 6.56
CA ALA A 47 23.03 8.96 6.02
C ALA A 47 22.37 10.07 6.85
N MET A 48 21.10 9.88 7.27
CA MET A 48 20.39 10.79 8.18
C MET A 48 21.08 10.86 9.55
N SER A 49 21.45 9.72 10.13
CA SER A 49 22.12 9.64 11.43
C SER A 49 23.45 10.38 11.44
N ARG A 50 24.18 10.36 10.32
CA ARG A 50 25.36 11.20 10.14
C ARG A 50 25.02 12.69 10.20
N GLN A 51 23.91 13.15 9.60
CA GLN A 51 23.50 14.55 9.70
C GLN A 51 23.06 14.96 11.11
N VAL A 52 22.44 14.03 11.84
CA VAL A 52 22.11 14.21 13.26
C VAL A 52 23.40 14.39 14.08
N ALA A 53 24.41 13.53 13.87
CA ALA A 53 25.69 13.62 14.56
C ALA A 53 26.46 14.93 14.24
N LEU A 54 26.25 15.51 13.06
CA LEU A 54 26.80 16.80 12.66
C LEU A 54 25.99 18.01 13.18
N GLY A 55 24.86 17.79 13.86
CA GLY A 55 23.98 18.85 14.35
C GLY A 55 23.18 19.57 13.27
N SER A 56 23.17 19.05 12.03
CA SER A 56 22.40 19.65 10.92
C SER A 56 20.94 19.21 10.88
N VAL A 57 20.61 18.12 11.58
CA VAL A 57 19.25 17.58 11.71
C VAL A 57 18.95 17.33 13.18
N THR A 58 17.85 17.90 13.67
CA THR A 58 17.29 17.56 14.98
C THR A 58 16.25 16.45 14.79
N LEU A 59 16.45 15.33 15.48
CA LEU A 59 15.56 14.17 15.38
C LEU A 59 14.55 14.16 16.54
N TYR A 60 13.27 14.22 16.21
CA TYR A 60 12.15 14.01 17.14
C TYR A 60 11.55 12.62 16.89
N ASN A 61 12.08 11.60 17.57
CA ASN A 61 11.54 10.25 17.48
C ASN A 61 10.32 10.09 18.39
N ARG A 62 9.38 9.21 18.04
CA ARG A 62 8.13 9.01 18.79
C ARG A 62 7.31 10.31 18.95
N HIS A 63 7.23 11.10 17.89
CA HIS A 63 6.34 12.24 17.78
C HIS A 63 5.38 12.00 16.62
N GLU A 64 4.12 12.39 16.79
CA GLU A 64 3.11 12.33 15.74
C GLU A 64 2.57 13.72 15.45
N MET A 65 2.55 14.11 14.19
CA MET A 65 1.95 15.37 13.75
C MET A 65 0.42 15.29 13.88
N LEU A 66 -0.17 16.27 14.55
CA LEU A 66 -1.62 16.36 14.79
C LEU A 66 -2.28 17.50 14.02
N ASP A 67 -1.53 18.48 13.53
CA ASP A 67 -2.03 19.54 12.63
C ASP A 67 -0.91 20.29 11.89
N VAL A 68 -1.27 20.96 10.79
CA VAL A 68 -0.43 21.97 10.12
C VAL A 68 -0.85 23.36 10.62
N VAL A 69 0.12 24.22 10.89
CA VAL A 69 -0.14 25.62 11.25
C VAL A 69 0.06 26.50 10.01
N LEU A 70 -0.98 27.26 9.67
CA LEU A 70 -0.95 28.23 8.57
C LEU A 70 -0.80 29.65 9.12
N ILE A 71 0.12 30.42 8.56
CA ILE A 71 0.26 31.87 8.80
C ILE A 71 0.25 32.56 7.44
N ASP A 72 -0.64 33.53 7.26
CA ASP A 72 -0.91 34.20 5.98
C ASP A 72 -1.19 33.22 4.83
N GLY A 73 -1.92 32.13 5.13
CA GLY A 73 -2.26 31.08 4.16
C GLY A 73 -1.12 30.17 3.74
N LYS A 74 0.08 30.28 4.36
CA LYS A 74 1.23 29.40 4.09
C LYS A 74 1.49 28.46 5.25
N ALA A 75 1.94 27.24 4.98
CA ALA A 75 2.35 26.31 6.04
C ALA A 75 3.64 26.78 6.71
N ARG A 76 3.54 27.16 7.98
CA ARG A 76 4.63 27.73 8.79
C ARG A 76 4.96 26.93 10.06
N GLY A 77 4.44 25.72 10.16
CA GLY A 77 4.76 24.82 11.25
C GLY A 77 3.76 23.72 11.42
N ILE A 78 3.91 23.01 12.53
CA ILE A 78 3.04 21.90 12.91
C ILE A 78 2.74 21.93 14.41
N ILE A 79 1.64 21.28 14.77
CA ILE A 79 1.40 20.79 16.13
C ILE A 79 1.73 19.30 16.14
N ALA A 80 2.54 18.87 17.10
CA ALA A 80 2.91 17.48 17.28
C ALA A 80 2.61 17.02 18.70
N ARG A 81 2.41 15.72 18.89
CA ARG A 81 2.33 15.10 20.22
C ARG A 81 3.50 14.17 20.43
N ASN A 82 4.18 14.33 21.56
CA ASN A 82 5.16 13.38 22.03
C ASN A 82 4.44 12.10 22.50
N LEU A 83 4.65 11.00 21.79
CA LEU A 83 3.93 9.75 22.02
C LEU A 83 4.28 9.08 23.35
N VAL A 84 5.36 9.49 24.02
CA VAL A 84 5.81 8.93 25.31
C VAL A 84 5.23 9.71 26.48
N THR A 85 5.31 11.04 26.44
CA THR A 85 4.88 11.92 27.54
C THR A 85 3.44 12.41 27.38
N GLY A 86 2.93 12.39 26.15
CA GLY A 86 1.65 12.97 25.78
C GLY A 86 1.64 14.49 25.63
N GLU A 87 2.79 15.14 25.81
CA GLU A 87 2.96 16.58 25.63
C GLU A 87 2.63 16.99 24.19
N ILE A 88 1.89 18.09 24.06
CA ILE A 88 1.61 18.73 22.77
C ILE A 88 2.64 19.82 22.56
N GLU A 89 3.34 19.75 21.44
CA GLU A 89 4.47 20.59 21.09
C GLU A 89 4.15 21.42 19.84
N ARG A 90 4.68 22.65 19.82
CA ARG A 90 4.59 23.58 18.69
C ARG A 90 5.93 23.64 17.98
N HIS A 91 5.94 23.44 16.67
CA HIS A 91 7.16 23.55 15.88
C HIS A 91 6.96 24.52 14.72
N ALA A 92 7.65 25.66 14.77
CA ALA A 92 7.70 26.65 13.71
C ALA A 92 8.76 26.31 12.65
N ALA A 93 8.42 26.52 11.38
CA ALA A 93 9.31 26.30 10.24
C ALA A 93 8.99 27.24 9.07
N HIS A 94 9.96 27.49 8.19
CA HIS A 94 9.72 28.25 6.96
C HIS A 94 8.94 27.45 5.91
N CYS A 95 9.02 26.12 5.95
CA CYS A 95 8.27 25.18 5.14
C CYS A 95 8.06 23.86 5.90
N VAL A 96 7.06 23.08 5.50
CA VAL A 96 6.74 21.76 6.06
C VAL A 96 6.80 20.73 4.94
N ILE A 97 7.42 19.57 5.20
CA ILE A 97 7.54 18.46 4.24
C ILE A 97 6.91 17.22 4.86
N LEU A 98 5.89 16.66 4.21
CA LEU A 98 5.21 15.45 4.62
C LEU A 98 5.71 14.25 3.81
N ALA A 99 6.31 13.26 4.49
CA ALA A 99 6.76 12.01 3.91
C ALA A 99 6.18 10.82 4.71
N THR A 100 4.89 10.87 5.01
CA THR A 100 4.24 10.04 6.05
C THR A 100 3.75 8.68 5.58
N GLY A 101 3.97 8.33 4.32
CA GLY A 101 3.51 7.08 3.72
C GLY A 101 2.03 7.11 3.32
N GLY A 102 1.52 5.95 2.93
CA GLY A 102 0.16 5.78 2.41
C GLY A 102 -0.91 5.53 3.47
N TYR A 103 -2.13 5.31 2.99
CA TYR A 103 -3.34 5.19 3.82
C TYR A 103 -4.03 3.82 3.72
N GLY A 104 -3.29 2.77 3.35
CA GLY A 104 -3.83 1.41 3.16
C GLY A 104 -4.52 0.81 4.39
N ASN A 105 -4.22 1.29 5.59
CA ASN A 105 -4.86 0.82 6.83
C ASN A 105 -6.31 1.28 6.99
N VAL A 106 -6.85 2.13 6.12
CA VAL A 106 -8.32 2.36 6.05
C VAL A 106 -9.11 1.06 5.84
N PHE A 107 -8.48 0.04 5.22
CA PHE A 107 -9.04 -1.30 5.04
C PHE A 107 -8.86 -2.24 6.25
N TYR A 108 -8.25 -1.75 7.33
CA TYR A 108 -7.80 -2.54 8.50
C TYR A 108 -6.78 -3.62 8.13
N LEU A 109 -7.18 -4.69 7.44
CA LEU A 109 -6.31 -5.74 6.94
C LEU A 109 -5.65 -5.32 5.62
N SER A 110 -4.40 -4.91 5.72
CA SER A 110 -3.56 -4.60 4.56
C SER A 110 -2.15 -5.18 4.74
N THR A 111 -1.30 -5.05 3.73
CA THR A 111 0.13 -5.38 3.86
C THR A 111 0.95 -4.29 4.56
N ASN A 112 0.36 -3.11 4.80
CA ASN A 112 1.06 -1.98 5.40
C ASN A 112 1.43 -2.31 6.86
N ALA A 113 2.37 -1.55 7.42
CA ALA A 113 2.64 -1.60 8.85
C ALA A 113 1.46 -0.97 9.61
N MET A 114 1.17 -1.42 10.84
CA MET A 114 0.02 -0.92 11.62
C MET A 114 0.02 0.58 11.85
N ASN A 115 1.21 1.19 11.94
CA ASN A 115 1.35 2.63 12.15
C ASN A 115 1.27 3.45 10.85
N CYS A 116 1.16 2.81 9.67
CA CYS A 116 0.92 3.50 8.41
C CYS A 116 -0.47 4.13 8.46
N ASN A 117 -0.55 5.46 8.43
CA ASN A 117 -1.82 6.15 8.61
C ASN A 117 -1.88 7.44 7.80
N VAL A 118 -3.10 7.92 7.59
CA VAL A 118 -3.37 9.11 6.79
C VAL A 118 -3.27 10.40 7.58
N THR A 119 -3.14 10.36 8.91
CA THR A 119 -3.43 11.50 9.79
C THR A 119 -2.72 12.78 9.36
N ALA A 120 -1.40 12.78 9.16
CA ALA A 120 -0.69 13.99 8.72
C ALA A 120 -1.22 14.56 7.39
N ALA A 121 -1.45 13.68 6.39
CA ALA A 121 -2.01 14.07 5.11
C ALA A 121 -3.46 14.56 5.24
N TRP A 122 -4.27 13.89 6.07
CA TRP A 122 -5.66 14.29 6.31
C TRP A 122 -5.76 15.64 7.04
N ARG A 123 -4.85 15.90 7.97
CA ARG A 123 -4.75 17.19 8.66
C ARG A 123 -4.33 18.29 7.69
N ALA A 124 -3.45 18.01 6.74
CA ALA A 124 -3.21 18.94 5.63
C ALA A 124 -4.49 19.21 4.80
N VAL A 125 -5.31 18.20 4.53
CA VAL A 125 -6.60 18.38 3.84
C VAL A 125 -7.56 19.27 4.65
N LYS A 126 -7.60 19.09 5.97
CA LYS A 126 -8.36 19.99 6.87
C LYS A 126 -7.87 21.43 6.84
N ARG A 127 -6.63 21.66 6.42
CA ARG A 127 -6.02 22.98 6.22
C ARG A 127 -6.04 23.44 4.75
N GLY A 128 -6.84 22.79 3.90
CA GLY A 128 -7.09 23.21 2.53
C GLY A 128 -6.24 22.52 1.46
N ALA A 129 -5.35 21.59 1.84
CA ALA A 129 -4.66 20.77 0.84
C ALA A 129 -5.64 19.83 0.12
N PHE A 130 -5.40 19.51 -1.14
CA PHE A 130 -6.26 18.59 -1.88
C PHE A 130 -5.80 17.14 -1.71
N MET A 131 -6.76 16.21 -1.63
CA MET A 131 -6.53 14.77 -1.69
C MET A 131 -6.81 14.27 -3.11
N ALA A 132 -5.78 13.84 -3.82
CA ALA A 132 -5.85 13.41 -5.19
C ALA A 132 -6.09 11.89 -5.32
N ASN A 133 -7.07 11.52 -6.16
CA ASN A 133 -7.44 10.14 -6.51
C ASN A 133 -7.51 9.16 -5.33
N PRO A 134 -8.16 9.49 -4.20
CA PRO A 134 -8.13 8.68 -2.99
C PRO A 134 -8.61 7.23 -3.22
N CYS A 135 -9.48 6.98 -4.21
CA CYS A 135 -9.97 5.63 -4.49
C CYS A 135 -8.97 4.72 -5.22
N PHE A 136 -7.86 5.26 -5.75
CA PHE A 136 -6.84 4.49 -6.45
C PHE A 136 -5.93 3.77 -5.45
N THR A 137 -6.32 2.56 -5.08
CA THR A 137 -5.55 1.67 -4.22
C THR A 137 -5.15 0.41 -4.97
N GLN A 138 -3.91 0.00 -4.81
CA GLN A 138 -3.39 -1.21 -5.45
C GLN A 138 -3.54 -2.41 -4.52
N ILE A 139 -3.98 -3.51 -5.12
CA ILE A 139 -4.06 -4.81 -4.50
C ILE A 139 -2.88 -5.67 -5.00
N HIS A 140 -2.19 -6.29 -4.05
CA HIS A 140 -1.10 -7.22 -4.33
C HIS A 140 -1.63 -8.66 -4.37
N PRO A 141 -1.32 -9.44 -5.42
CA PRO A 141 -1.95 -10.75 -5.63
C PRO A 141 -1.44 -11.86 -4.71
N THR A 142 -0.20 -11.75 -4.21
CA THR A 142 0.45 -12.82 -3.44
C THR A 142 0.65 -12.41 -1.98
N CYS A 143 -0.41 -12.45 -1.18
CA CYS A 143 -0.31 -12.27 0.27
C CYS A 143 -0.73 -13.57 0.96
N ILE A 144 -0.18 -13.85 2.14
CA ILE A 144 -0.67 -14.96 2.96
C ILE A 144 -2.15 -14.68 3.31
N PRO A 145 -3.08 -15.62 3.01
CA PRO A 145 -4.50 -15.41 3.23
C PRO A 145 -4.85 -15.09 4.69
N GLN A 146 -6.01 -14.50 4.87
CA GLN A 146 -6.58 -14.36 6.21
C GLN A 146 -6.92 -15.75 6.77
N TYR A 147 -6.37 -16.09 7.93
CA TYR A 147 -6.67 -17.30 8.68
C TYR A 147 -7.76 -17.07 9.73
N GLY A 148 -7.89 -15.83 10.25
CA GLY A 148 -8.87 -15.51 11.28
C GLY A 148 -9.02 -14.01 11.54
N GLU A 149 -9.89 -13.67 12.49
CA GLU A 149 -10.28 -12.28 12.80
C GLU A 149 -9.31 -11.56 13.76
N TYR A 150 -8.34 -12.28 14.33
CA TYR A 150 -7.36 -11.74 15.29
C TYR A 150 -6.08 -11.24 14.62
N GLN A 151 -5.96 -11.34 13.30
CA GLN A 151 -4.79 -10.85 12.58
C GLN A 151 -4.75 -9.33 12.59
N SER A 152 -3.57 -8.77 12.86
CA SER A 152 -3.36 -7.32 12.77
C SER A 152 -3.08 -6.88 11.33
N LYS A 153 -2.44 -7.72 10.52
CA LYS A 153 -2.09 -7.41 9.13
C LYS A 153 -2.01 -8.67 8.27
N LEU A 154 -1.95 -8.46 6.95
CA LEU A 154 -1.69 -9.52 5.98
C LEU A 154 -0.21 -9.48 5.56
N THR A 155 0.42 -10.65 5.49
CA THR A 155 1.85 -10.72 5.14
C THR A 155 2.02 -10.80 3.63
N LEU A 156 2.78 -9.87 3.08
CA LEU A 156 3.18 -9.85 1.69
C LEU A 156 4.17 -10.99 1.38
N MET A 157 3.89 -11.77 0.34
CA MET A 157 4.88 -12.63 -0.31
C MET A 157 5.34 -11.95 -1.61
N SER A 158 6.65 -11.80 -1.82
CA SER A 158 7.19 -11.03 -2.94
C SER A 158 6.62 -11.47 -4.29
N GLU A 159 6.21 -10.51 -5.11
CA GLU A 159 5.76 -10.75 -6.49
C GLU A 159 6.78 -11.52 -7.34
N SER A 160 8.08 -11.42 -7.03
CA SER A 160 9.13 -12.21 -7.70
C SER A 160 8.92 -13.72 -7.62
N LEU A 161 8.10 -14.21 -6.69
CA LEU A 161 7.76 -15.62 -6.58
C LEU A 161 6.95 -16.10 -7.80
N ARG A 162 6.12 -15.24 -8.41
CA ARG A 162 5.36 -15.59 -9.62
C ARG A 162 6.21 -15.70 -10.88
N ASN A 163 7.47 -15.26 -10.84
CA ASN A 163 8.38 -15.44 -11.98
C ASN A 163 8.64 -16.93 -12.25
N ASP A 164 8.66 -17.75 -11.19
CA ASP A 164 8.92 -19.18 -11.26
C ASP A 164 7.74 -20.03 -10.76
N GLY A 165 6.95 -19.49 -9.83
CA GLY A 165 5.79 -20.16 -9.26
C GLY A 165 4.56 -20.09 -10.17
N ARG A 166 3.81 -21.18 -10.21
CA ARG A 166 2.58 -21.33 -10.99
C ARG A 166 1.37 -21.24 -10.08
N VAL A 167 0.37 -20.44 -10.47
CA VAL A 167 -0.81 -20.20 -9.64
C VAL A 167 -1.97 -21.06 -10.10
N TRP A 168 -2.62 -21.76 -9.17
CA TRP A 168 -3.71 -22.67 -9.51
C TRP A 168 -4.79 -22.84 -8.42
N VAL A 169 -5.94 -23.36 -8.84
CA VAL A 169 -7.04 -23.84 -7.99
C VAL A 169 -7.49 -25.24 -8.47
N PRO A 170 -8.14 -26.06 -7.62
CA PRO A 170 -8.73 -27.31 -8.09
C PRO A 170 -9.79 -27.06 -9.17
N LYS A 171 -9.82 -27.90 -10.21
CA LYS A 171 -10.87 -27.83 -11.25
C LYS A 171 -12.25 -28.18 -10.69
N LYS A 172 -12.30 -29.14 -9.76
CA LYS A 172 -13.52 -29.68 -9.15
C LYS A 172 -13.85 -28.97 -7.85
N LEU A 173 -15.12 -28.60 -7.66
CA LEU A 173 -15.58 -27.92 -6.44
C LEU A 173 -15.51 -28.82 -5.20
N GLU A 174 -15.70 -30.12 -5.41
CA GLU A 174 -15.62 -31.16 -4.38
C GLU A 174 -14.22 -31.24 -3.78
N ASP A 175 -13.19 -31.06 -4.61
CA ASP A 175 -11.79 -31.04 -4.18
C ASP A 175 -11.48 -29.77 -3.38
N ALA A 176 -11.93 -28.60 -3.86
CA ALA A 176 -11.80 -27.36 -3.09
C ALA A 176 -12.48 -27.47 -1.73
N LYS A 177 -13.70 -28.04 -1.68
CA LYS A 177 -14.42 -28.28 -0.43
C LYS A 177 -13.68 -29.28 0.49
N ALA A 178 -13.18 -30.39 -0.06
CA ALA A 178 -12.42 -31.37 0.71
C ALA A 178 -11.13 -30.78 1.29
N ILE A 179 -10.46 -29.89 0.56
CA ILE A 179 -9.27 -29.17 1.06
C ILE A 179 -9.64 -28.23 2.20
N ARG A 180 -10.71 -27.44 2.06
CA ARG A 180 -11.19 -26.54 3.12
C ARG A 180 -11.55 -27.27 4.41
N GLU A 181 -12.07 -28.49 4.29
CA GLU A 181 -12.44 -29.36 5.42
C GLU A 181 -11.26 -30.19 5.94
N GLY A 182 -10.06 -30.06 5.37
CA GLY A 182 -8.86 -30.80 5.79
C GLY A 182 -8.87 -32.30 5.41
N ARG A 183 -9.79 -32.73 4.53
CA ARG A 183 -9.88 -34.11 4.02
C ARG A 183 -8.90 -34.41 2.87
N LYS A 184 -8.43 -33.37 2.19
CA LYS A 184 -7.41 -33.42 1.14
C LYS A 184 -6.40 -32.30 1.32
N THR A 185 -5.21 -32.50 0.78
CA THR A 185 -4.13 -31.50 0.67
C THR A 185 -3.89 -31.16 -0.80
N ALA A 186 -3.06 -30.16 -1.06
CA ALA A 186 -2.66 -29.82 -2.44
C ALA A 186 -1.97 -31.00 -3.17
N ASN A 187 -1.25 -31.84 -2.42
CA ASN A 187 -0.51 -32.98 -2.97
C ASN A 187 -1.42 -34.14 -3.37
N ASP A 188 -2.66 -34.17 -2.87
CA ASP A 188 -3.69 -35.15 -3.25
C ASP A 188 -4.41 -34.79 -4.56
N ILE A 189 -4.12 -33.62 -5.14
CA ILE A 189 -4.72 -33.15 -6.39
C ILE A 189 -3.74 -33.39 -7.57
N PRO A 190 -4.06 -34.33 -8.48
CA PRO A 190 -3.26 -34.58 -9.68
C PRO A 190 -3.11 -33.34 -10.55
N GLU A 191 -2.01 -33.21 -11.28
CA GLU A 191 -1.70 -32.05 -12.13
C GLU A 191 -2.83 -31.76 -13.15
N GLU A 192 -3.41 -32.82 -13.73
CA GLU A 192 -4.52 -32.72 -14.68
C GLU A 192 -5.81 -32.17 -14.07
N ASP A 193 -5.96 -32.24 -12.75
CA ASP A 193 -7.11 -31.71 -11.99
C ASP A 193 -6.83 -30.29 -11.45
N ARG A 194 -5.69 -29.68 -11.78
CA ARG A 194 -5.33 -28.30 -11.42
C ARG A 194 -5.67 -27.32 -12.55
N ASP A 195 -6.34 -26.23 -12.22
CA ASP A 195 -6.60 -25.11 -13.15
C ASP A 195 -5.56 -24.01 -12.94
N TYR A 196 -4.56 -23.96 -13.83
CA TYR A 196 -3.61 -22.86 -13.93
C TYR A 196 -4.25 -21.65 -14.61
N TYR A 197 -5.21 -21.05 -13.91
CA TYR A 197 -6.16 -20.09 -14.50
C TYR A 197 -5.50 -18.85 -15.11
N LEU A 198 -4.33 -18.40 -14.60
CA LEU A 198 -3.60 -17.28 -15.20
C LEU A 198 -2.98 -17.67 -16.56
N GLU A 199 -2.40 -18.86 -16.66
CA GLU A 199 -1.82 -19.39 -17.90
C GLU A 199 -2.92 -19.66 -18.94
N ARG A 200 -4.09 -20.15 -18.48
CA ARG A 200 -5.28 -20.36 -19.32
C ARG A 200 -5.85 -19.04 -19.86
N ARG A 201 -5.98 -18.02 -19.01
CA ARG A 201 -6.61 -16.73 -19.38
C ARG A 201 -5.68 -15.80 -20.14
N TYR A 202 -4.38 -15.84 -19.88
CA TYR A 202 -3.40 -14.91 -20.45
C TYR A 202 -2.15 -15.66 -20.96
N PRO A 203 -2.24 -16.44 -22.05
CA PRO A 203 -1.15 -17.32 -22.49
C PRO A 203 0.19 -16.60 -22.74
N ALA A 204 0.16 -15.34 -23.17
CA ALA A 204 1.36 -14.56 -23.46
C ALA A 204 2.15 -14.12 -22.20
N PHE A 205 1.47 -13.97 -21.07
CA PHE A 205 2.07 -13.46 -19.82
C PHE A 205 2.07 -14.52 -18.70
N GLY A 206 1.08 -15.40 -18.66
CA GLY A 206 0.87 -16.39 -17.61
C GLY A 206 0.89 -15.76 -16.22
N ASN A 207 1.76 -16.26 -15.35
CA ASN A 207 1.89 -15.76 -13.98
C ASN A 207 2.53 -14.36 -13.88
N LEU A 208 3.02 -13.77 -14.99
CA LEU A 208 3.62 -12.43 -15.05
C LEU A 208 2.64 -11.31 -15.41
N VAL A 209 1.34 -11.62 -15.49
CA VAL A 209 0.31 -10.59 -15.63
C VAL A 209 0.42 -9.55 -14.50
N PRO A 210 -0.02 -8.30 -14.75
CA PRO A 210 -0.02 -7.25 -13.74
C PRO A 210 -0.83 -7.60 -12.50
N ARG A 211 -0.52 -6.89 -11.42
CA ARG A 211 -1.10 -7.10 -10.09
C ARG A 211 -2.62 -7.04 -10.06
N ASP A 212 -3.22 -6.08 -10.75
CA ASP A 212 -4.68 -5.89 -10.78
C ASP A 212 -5.36 -7.06 -11.50
N VAL A 213 -4.80 -7.51 -12.63
CA VAL A 213 -5.28 -8.67 -13.40
C VAL A 213 -5.15 -9.97 -12.59
N ALA A 214 -3.98 -10.23 -12.02
CA ALA A 214 -3.75 -11.42 -11.19
C ALA A 214 -4.70 -11.46 -9.99
N SER A 215 -4.89 -10.31 -9.33
CA SER A 215 -5.75 -10.20 -8.15
C SER A 215 -7.21 -10.45 -8.50
N ARG A 216 -7.74 -9.80 -9.54
CA ARG A 216 -9.12 -10.04 -10.01
C ARG A 216 -9.33 -11.49 -10.41
N ALA A 217 -8.37 -12.10 -11.12
CA ALA A 217 -8.48 -13.50 -11.52
C ALA A 217 -8.54 -14.46 -10.33
N ALA A 218 -7.71 -14.26 -9.30
CA ALA A 218 -7.79 -15.04 -8.07
C ALA A 218 -9.16 -14.89 -7.37
N LYS A 219 -9.68 -13.66 -7.30
CA LYS A 219 -11.01 -13.39 -6.73
C LYS A 219 -12.12 -14.13 -7.49
N VAL A 220 -12.12 -14.07 -8.82
CA VAL A 220 -13.12 -14.76 -9.66
C VAL A 220 -13.15 -16.25 -9.40
N GLU A 221 -12.00 -16.91 -9.28
CA GLU A 221 -11.95 -18.34 -8.98
C GLU A 221 -12.43 -18.65 -7.54
N CYS A 222 -12.14 -17.78 -6.57
CA CYS A 222 -12.64 -17.90 -5.20
C CYS A 222 -14.16 -17.67 -5.10
N ASP A 223 -14.70 -16.66 -5.80
CA ASP A 223 -16.14 -16.37 -5.88
C ASP A 223 -16.91 -17.54 -6.54
N ALA A 224 -16.28 -18.23 -7.49
CA ALA A 224 -16.79 -19.46 -8.09
C ALA A 224 -16.75 -20.68 -7.14
N GLY A 225 -16.30 -20.50 -5.89
CA GLY A 225 -16.27 -21.53 -4.86
C GLY A 225 -15.03 -22.43 -4.88
N LYS A 226 -14.03 -22.16 -5.74
CA LYS A 226 -12.82 -22.99 -5.88
C LYS A 226 -11.69 -22.64 -4.91
N GLY A 227 -11.86 -21.63 -4.05
CA GLY A 227 -10.81 -21.23 -3.13
C GLY A 227 -10.52 -22.26 -2.03
N ILE A 228 -9.27 -22.31 -1.57
CA ILE A 228 -8.70 -23.46 -0.86
C ILE A 228 -8.46 -23.28 0.65
N VAL A 229 -8.68 -22.08 1.20
CA VAL A 229 -8.57 -21.82 2.66
C VAL A 229 -9.95 -21.88 3.33
N PRO A 230 -10.05 -22.00 4.67
CA PRO A 230 -11.33 -22.08 5.37
C PRO A 230 -12.31 -20.94 5.04
N THR A 231 -11.82 -19.72 4.82
CA THR A 231 -12.62 -18.56 4.41
C THR A 231 -13.12 -18.64 2.95
N GLY A 232 -12.61 -19.58 2.16
CA GLY A 232 -12.81 -19.65 0.71
C GLY A 232 -11.94 -18.66 -0.09
N LEU A 233 -11.16 -17.81 0.56
CA LEU A 233 -10.38 -16.73 -0.07
C LEU A 233 -8.89 -17.08 -0.14
N GLY A 234 -8.53 -17.97 -1.07
CA GLY A 234 -7.15 -18.39 -1.25
C GLY A 234 -6.97 -19.32 -2.44
N VAL A 235 -5.81 -19.21 -3.09
CA VAL A 235 -5.37 -20.03 -4.23
C VAL A 235 -3.96 -20.56 -3.96
N TYR A 236 -3.49 -21.53 -4.74
CA TYR A 236 -2.14 -22.07 -4.59
C TYR A 236 -1.12 -21.34 -5.45
N LEU A 237 0.12 -21.25 -4.96
CA LEU A 237 1.32 -20.84 -5.68
C LEU A 237 2.38 -21.94 -5.53
N ASP A 238 2.69 -22.62 -6.63
CA ASP A 238 3.45 -23.88 -6.66
C ASP A 238 4.79 -23.74 -7.40
N PHE A 239 5.84 -24.30 -6.82
CA PHE A 239 7.21 -24.28 -7.35
C PHE A 239 7.70 -25.63 -7.89
N ALA A 240 6.89 -26.70 -7.85
CA ALA A 240 7.30 -28.04 -8.30
C ALA A 240 7.88 -28.04 -9.72
N SER A 241 7.24 -27.33 -10.66
CA SER A 241 7.73 -27.20 -12.04
C SER A 241 9.08 -26.49 -12.13
N ALA A 242 9.26 -25.41 -11.35
CA ALA A 242 10.51 -24.66 -11.31
C ALA A 242 11.66 -25.49 -10.72
N ILE A 243 11.40 -26.22 -9.63
CA ILE A 243 12.37 -27.14 -9.01
C ILE A 243 12.83 -28.18 -10.04
N GLN A 244 11.91 -28.82 -10.76
CA GLN A 244 12.28 -29.81 -11.78
C GLN A 244 13.06 -29.18 -12.95
N ARG A 245 12.66 -28.00 -13.42
CA ARG A 245 13.34 -27.29 -14.52
C ARG A 245 14.76 -26.87 -14.14
N TYR A 246 14.94 -26.28 -12.97
CA TYR A 246 16.25 -25.84 -12.49
C TYR A 246 17.16 -27.03 -12.14
N GLY A 247 16.60 -28.07 -11.53
CA GLY A 247 17.34 -29.30 -11.24
C GLY A 247 17.95 -29.94 -12.48
N LYS A 248 17.16 -30.08 -13.56
CA LYS A 248 17.65 -30.59 -14.85
C LYS A 248 18.75 -29.71 -15.44
N SER A 249 18.55 -28.39 -15.40
CA SER A 249 19.52 -27.42 -15.94
C SER A 249 20.84 -27.46 -15.16
N LYS A 250 20.76 -27.53 -13.83
CA LYS A 250 21.92 -27.61 -12.93
C LYS A 250 22.67 -28.93 -13.12
N ALA A 251 21.96 -30.05 -13.18
CA ALA A 251 22.56 -31.37 -13.42
C ALA A 251 23.30 -31.41 -14.76
N HIS A 252 22.70 -30.87 -15.83
CA HIS A 252 23.34 -30.72 -17.13
C HIS A 252 24.61 -29.84 -17.04
N SER A 253 24.55 -28.70 -16.36
CA SER A 253 25.72 -27.81 -16.18
C SER A 253 26.86 -28.46 -15.39
N MET A 254 26.56 -29.45 -14.56
CA MET A 254 27.53 -30.22 -13.79
C MET A 254 28.06 -31.45 -14.55
N GLY A 255 27.59 -31.71 -15.77
CA GLY A 255 27.98 -32.88 -16.55
C GLY A 255 27.44 -34.21 -16.00
N LEU A 256 26.35 -34.19 -15.22
CA LEU A 256 25.74 -35.41 -14.69
C LEU A 256 24.95 -36.13 -15.78
N GLU A 257 25.37 -37.34 -16.13
CA GLU A 257 24.65 -38.21 -17.05
C GLU A 257 23.55 -39.00 -16.32
N ASN A 258 22.32 -38.96 -16.86
CA ASN A 258 21.14 -39.68 -16.33
C ASN A 258 20.91 -39.53 -14.81
N PRO A 259 20.85 -38.29 -14.26
CA PRO A 259 20.58 -38.08 -12.85
C PRO A 259 19.19 -38.62 -12.47
N ASP A 260 19.08 -39.29 -11.33
CA ASP A 260 17.79 -39.75 -10.82
C ASP A 260 16.88 -38.58 -10.39
N ALA A 261 15.59 -38.86 -10.21
CA ALA A 261 14.59 -37.84 -9.86
C ALA A 261 14.86 -37.15 -8.52
N ALA A 262 15.46 -37.86 -7.55
CA ALA A 262 15.80 -37.31 -6.25
C ALA A 262 16.94 -36.29 -6.38
N THR A 263 17.96 -36.60 -7.19
CA THR A 263 19.08 -35.71 -7.50
C THR A 263 18.61 -34.46 -8.23
N ILE A 264 17.75 -34.62 -9.25
CA ILE A 264 17.14 -33.48 -9.95
C ILE A 264 16.39 -32.59 -8.96
N THR A 265 15.55 -33.17 -8.09
CA THR A 265 14.76 -32.41 -7.12
C THR A 265 15.65 -31.65 -6.15
N LYS A 266 16.67 -32.30 -5.59
CA LYS A 266 17.63 -31.67 -4.67
C LYS A 266 18.36 -30.48 -5.31
N LEU A 267 18.92 -30.68 -6.51
CA LEU A 267 19.61 -29.60 -7.23
C LEU A 267 18.67 -28.45 -7.59
N GLY A 268 17.41 -28.76 -7.87
CA GLY A 268 16.37 -27.76 -8.11
C GLY A 268 16.05 -26.95 -6.86
N GLU A 269 15.92 -27.60 -5.71
CA GLU A 269 15.69 -26.95 -4.42
C GLU A 269 16.84 -26.01 -4.06
N GLU A 270 18.09 -26.41 -4.26
CA GLU A 270 19.28 -25.56 -4.04
C GLU A 270 19.22 -24.27 -4.89
N VAL A 271 18.87 -24.38 -6.18
CA VAL A 271 18.74 -23.20 -7.06
C VAL A 271 17.57 -22.30 -6.65
N VAL A 272 16.44 -22.89 -6.21
CA VAL A 272 15.29 -22.12 -5.72
C VAL A 272 15.63 -21.44 -4.38
N GLU A 273 16.39 -22.10 -3.51
CA GLU A 273 16.86 -21.57 -2.22
C GLU A 273 17.75 -20.34 -2.41
N GLU A 274 18.70 -20.39 -3.35
CA GLU A 274 19.56 -19.25 -3.70
C GLU A 274 18.74 -18.01 -4.10
N LYS A 275 17.61 -18.21 -4.79
CA LYS A 275 16.75 -17.13 -5.28
C LYS A 275 15.72 -16.64 -4.26
N TYR A 276 15.10 -17.56 -3.53
CA TYR A 276 13.87 -17.34 -2.77
C TYR A 276 13.90 -17.88 -1.33
N GLY A 277 15.01 -18.47 -0.88
CA GLY A 277 15.10 -19.17 0.42
C GLY A 277 14.64 -18.32 1.59
N ASN A 278 14.96 -17.03 1.62
CA ASN A 278 14.52 -16.11 2.67
C ASN A 278 12.98 -15.90 2.69
N LEU A 279 12.31 -15.99 1.52
CA LEU A 279 10.86 -15.89 1.42
C LEU A 279 10.21 -17.23 1.80
N PHE A 280 10.82 -18.35 1.44
CA PHE A 280 10.33 -19.68 1.79
C PHE A 280 10.40 -19.90 3.30
N GLU A 281 11.53 -19.54 3.92
CA GLU A 281 11.72 -19.56 5.37
C GLU A 281 10.70 -18.65 6.08
N MET A 282 10.44 -17.45 5.54
CA MET A 282 9.43 -16.55 6.09
C MET A 282 8.02 -17.16 6.03
N TYR A 283 7.65 -17.79 4.90
CA TYR A 283 6.36 -18.46 4.78
C TYR A 283 6.26 -19.63 5.76
N GLU A 284 7.27 -20.50 5.82
CA GLU A 284 7.30 -21.65 6.74
C GLU A 284 7.20 -21.22 8.21
N LYS A 285 7.88 -20.15 8.61
CA LYS A 285 7.76 -19.58 9.97
C LYS A 285 6.35 -19.08 10.31
N ILE A 286 5.60 -18.60 9.32
CA ILE A 286 4.27 -18.03 9.52
C ILE A 286 3.20 -19.11 9.47
N THR A 287 3.31 -20.06 8.54
CA THR A 287 2.25 -21.02 8.22
C THR A 287 2.53 -22.42 8.75
N GLY A 288 3.78 -22.74 9.08
CA GLY A 288 4.24 -24.08 9.39
C GLY A 288 4.37 -25.01 8.17
N GLU A 289 4.18 -24.50 6.95
CA GLU A 289 4.21 -25.28 5.72
C GLU A 289 5.49 -25.00 4.92
N ASN A 290 6.20 -26.06 4.51
CA ASN A 290 7.41 -25.96 3.72
C ASN A 290 7.10 -25.79 2.21
N PRO A 291 7.43 -24.65 1.59
CA PRO A 291 7.06 -24.37 0.20
C PRO A 291 7.84 -25.16 -0.86
N TYR A 292 8.94 -25.84 -0.49
CA TYR A 292 9.62 -26.78 -1.38
C TYR A 292 8.83 -28.09 -1.55
N LYS A 293 7.93 -28.40 -0.60
CA LYS A 293 7.18 -29.67 -0.56
C LYS A 293 5.69 -29.52 -0.79
N THR A 294 5.13 -28.37 -0.41
CA THR A 294 3.69 -28.08 -0.53
C THR A 294 3.51 -26.70 -1.12
N PRO A 295 2.58 -26.50 -2.08
CA PRO A 295 2.30 -25.18 -2.64
C PRO A 295 1.91 -24.16 -1.56
N MET A 296 2.41 -22.92 -1.70
CA MET A 296 2.01 -21.81 -0.84
C MET A 296 0.53 -21.49 -1.04
N LYS A 297 -0.14 -21.06 0.02
CA LYS A 297 -1.50 -20.49 -0.04
C LYS A 297 -1.35 -18.97 -0.13
N ILE A 298 -2.01 -18.37 -1.12
CA ILE A 298 -1.95 -16.92 -1.38
C ILE A 298 -3.35 -16.35 -1.66
N TYR A 299 -3.56 -15.08 -1.33
CA TYR A 299 -4.74 -14.33 -1.71
C TYR A 299 -4.42 -12.83 -1.87
N PRO A 300 -5.19 -12.09 -2.69
CA PRO A 300 -4.95 -10.66 -2.86
C PRO A 300 -5.23 -9.82 -1.60
N ALA A 301 -4.44 -8.76 -1.39
CA ALA A 301 -4.62 -7.81 -0.29
C ALA A 301 -4.24 -6.37 -0.68
N VAL A 302 -4.79 -5.37 0.01
CA VAL A 302 -4.42 -3.95 -0.18
C VAL A 302 -2.95 -3.73 0.19
N HIS A 303 -2.22 -3.00 -0.65
CA HIS A 303 -0.76 -2.91 -0.57
C HIS A 303 -0.13 -1.55 -0.78
N TYR A 304 -0.66 -0.73 -1.67
CA TYR A 304 -0.08 0.59 -1.97
C TYR A 304 -1.19 1.56 -2.33
N THR A 305 -1.07 2.82 -1.92
CA THR A 305 -2.04 3.87 -2.26
C THR A 305 -1.47 4.78 -3.34
N MET A 306 -2.05 4.77 -4.55
CA MET A 306 -1.63 5.66 -5.63
C MET A 306 -2.21 7.06 -5.50
N GLY A 307 -3.35 7.20 -4.81
CA GLY A 307 -3.79 8.51 -4.35
C GLY A 307 -2.90 9.02 -3.22
N GLY A 308 -3.09 10.30 -2.88
CA GLY A 308 -2.32 10.99 -1.84
C GLY A 308 -2.60 12.49 -1.90
N LEU A 309 -1.83 13.29 -1.17
CA LEU A 309 -1.89 14.74 -1.32
C LEU A 309 -1.59 15.15 -2.75
N TRP A 310 -2.39 16.08 -3.27
CA TRP A 310 -2.09 16.74 -4.53
C TRP A 310 -0.81 17.55 -4.39
N VAL A 311 0.11 17.39 -5.33
CA VAL A 311 1.33 18.17 -5.47
C VAL A 311 1.54 18.58 -6.91
N ASP A 312 2.21 19.71 -7.11
CA ASP A 312 2.72 20.13 -8.40
C ASP A 312 4.01 19.36 -8.80
N TYR A 313 4.60 19.73 -9.94
CA TYR A 313 5.87 19.16 -10.40
C TYR A 313 7.04 19.32 -9.40
N ASN A 314 6.95 20.32 -8.51
CA ASN A 314 7.97 20.63 -7.53
C ASN A 314 7.77 19.92 -6.18
N LEU A 315 6.75 19.05 -6.09
CA LEU A 315 6.28 18.37 -4.89
C LEU A 315 5.63 19.32 -3.86
N GLU A 316 5.28 20.54 -4.26
CA GLU A 316 4.54 21.50 -3.42
C GLU A 316 3.04 21.26 -3.56
N THR A 317 2.31 21.22 -2.45
CA THR A 317 0.85 21.11 -2.48
C THR A 317 0.20 22.43 -2.93
N ASN A 318 -1.12 22.45 -3.08
CA ASN A 318 -1.84 23.71 -3.33
C ASN A 318 -1.81 24.68 -2.13
N VAL A 319 -1.31 24.24 -0.97
CA VAL A 319 -1.02 25.10 0.20
C VAL A 319 0.45 25.52 0.15
N PRO A 320 0.76 26.82 -0.06
CA PRO A 320 2.15 27.24 -0.22
C PRO A 320 3.01 26.93 1.02
N GLY A 321 4.24 26.47 0.79
CA GLY A 321 5.18 26.06 1.84
C GLY A 321 4.92 24.67 2.43
N LEU A 322 3.89 23.95 1.97
CA LEU A 322 3.64 22.56 2.31
C LEU A 322 4.00 21.65 1.14
N PHE A 323 4.89 20.70 1.38
CA PHE A 323 5.36 19.72 0.39
C PHE A 323 4.94 18.31 0.80
N ALA A 324 4.77 17.41 -0.17
CA ALA A 324 4.47 15.99 0.09
C ALA A 324 5.28 15.05 -0.82
N LEU A 325 5.87 14.01 -0.23
CA LEU A 325 6.84 13.11 -0.86
C LEU A 325 6.46 11.64 -0.70
N GLY A 326 6.92 10.81 -1.64
CA GLY A 326 6.72 9.37 -1.61
C GLY A 326 5.23 9.01 -1.69
N GLU A 327 4.86 7.91 -1.03
CA GLU A 327 3.46 7.43 -1.00
C GLU A 327 2.48 8.39 -0.29
N CYS A 328 2.97 9.51 0.27
CA CYS A 328 2.11 10.57 0.78
C CYS A 328 1.47 11.40 -0.34
N ASN A 329 2.06 11.42 -1.55
CA ASN A 329 1.57 12.15 -2.72
C ASN A 329 1.08 11.20 -3.84
N PHE A 330 0.36 11.77 -4.84
CA PHE A 330 -0.29 10.99 -5.91
C PHE A 330 0.50 10.83 -7.24
N SER A 331 1.58 11.59 -7.40
CA SER A 331 1.99 12.12 -8.71
C SER A 331 2.48 11.07 -9.74
N ASP A 332 3.23 10.05 -9.32
CA ASP A 332 4.02 9.23 -10.25
C ASP A 332 3.33 7.98 -10.82
N HIS A 333 2.20 7.58 -10.25
CA HIS A 333 1.71 6.20 -10.44
C HIS A 333 0.36 6.10 -11.15
N GLY A 334 -0.34 7.23 -11.32
CA GLY A 334 -1.65 7.28 -11.94
C GLY A 334 -2.59 6.21 -11.36
N ALA A 335 -3.28 5.49 -12.23
CA ALA A 335 -4.26 4.49 -11.79
C ALA A 335 -3.66 3.12 -11.41
N ASN A 336 -2.38 2.84 -11.69
CA ASN A 336 -1.78 1.55 -11.35
C ASN A 336 -0.25 1.63 -11.28
N ARG A 337 0.30 1.42 -10.08
CA ARG A 337 1.74 1.43 -9.85
C ARG A 337 2.43 0.17 -10.41
N LEU A 338 3.56 0.32 -11.10
CA LEU A 338 4.41 -0.82 -11.46
C LEU A 338 5.16 -1.37 -10.24
N GLY A 339 5.38 -2.69 -10.18
CA GLY A 339 6.17 -3.29 -9.12
C GLY A 339 7.58 -2.68 -9.05
N ALA A 340 8.13 -2.58 -7.83
CA ALA A 340 9.41 -1.92 -7.51
C ALA A 340 9.52 -0.39 -7.72
N SER A 341 8.51 0.30 -8.27
CA SER A 341 8.60 1.76 -8.48
C SER A 341 8.36 2.62 -7.24
N ALA A 342 7.67 2.13 -6.20
CA ALA A 342 7.39 2.92 -4.98
C ALA A 342 8.66 3.37 -4.25
N LEU A 343 9.63 2.45 -4.12
CA LEU A 343 10.93 2.78 -3.51
C LEU A 343 11.72 3.74 -4.40
N MET A 344 11.55 3.63 -5.72
CA MET A 344 12.17 4.55 -6.68
C MET A 344 11.60 5.96 -6.52
N GLN A 345 10.27 6.13 -6.45
CA GLN A 345 9.62 7.41 -6.14
C GLN A 345 10.18 8.02 -4.85
N GLY A 346 10.14 7.29 -3.73
CA GLY A 346 10.62 7.84 -2.45
C GLY A 346 12.08 8.29 -2.49
N LEU A 347 12.93 7.56 -3.23
CA LEU A 347 14.33 7.95 -3.44
C LEU A 347 14.48 9.12 -4.42
N ALA A 348 13.68 9.17 -5.50
CA ALA A 348 13.69 10.22 -6.49
C ALA A 348 13.26 11.55 -5.87
N ASP A 349 12.09 11.55 -5.24
CA ASP A 349 11.53 12.68 -4.49
C ASP A 349 12.54 13.21 -3.48
N GLY A 350 13.10 12.32 -2.65
CA GLY A 350 13.99 12.68 -1.55
C GLY A 350 15.39 13.14 -1.96
N TYR A 351 16.04 12.46 -2.93
CA TYR A 351 17.43 12.77 -3.30
C TYR A 351 17.56 13.74 -4.46
N PHE A 352 16.58 13.79 -5.36
CA PHE A 352 16.75 14.46 -6.65
C PHE A 352 15.74 15.57 -6.93
N VAL A 353 14.56 15.56 -6.30
CA VAL A 353 13.54 16.59 -6.55
C VAL A 353 13.53 17.61 -5.41
N ILE A 354 13.16 17.18 -4.20
CA ILE A 354 12.95 18.10 -3.08
C ILE A 354 14.15 18.99 -2.73
N PRO A 355 15.43 18.56 -2.82
CA PRO A 355 16.56 19.42 -2.46
C PRO A 355 16.67 20.68 -3.33
N TYR A 356 16.22 20.60 -4.60
CA TYR A 356 16.25 21.72 -5.53
C TYR A 356 14.98 22.57 -5.44
N THR A 357 13.83 21.93 -5.26
CA THR A 357 12.53 22.63 -5.26
C THR A 357 12.30 23.38 -3.96
N VAL A 358 12.63 22.77 -2.81
CA VAL A 358 12.55 23.44 -1.51
C VAL A 358 13.51 24.63 -1.43
N GLY A 359 14.71 24.49 -2.02
CA GLY A 359 15.69 25.59 -2.09
C GLY A 359 15.17 26.77 -2.90
N THR A 360 14.45 26.49 -3.99
CA THR A 360 13.81 27.53 -4.82
C THR A 360 12.70 28.25 -4.04
N PHE A 361 11.86 27.52 -3.30
CA PHE A 361 10.87 28.12 -2.41
C PHE A 361 11.54 28.99 -1.34
N LEU A 362 12.50 28.44 -0.61
CA LEU A 362 13.20 29.13 0.49
C LEU A 362 14.02 30.34 0.02
N SER A 363 14.48 30.36 -1.24
CA SER A 363 15.17 31.53 -1.82
C SER A 363 14.30 32.79 -1.81
N LYS A 364 12.97 32.63 -1.87
CA LYS A 364 11.99 33.72 -1.79
C LYS A 364 11.69 34.14 -0.34
N GLU A 365 12.15 33.35 0.63
CA GLU A 365 11.88 33.48 2.06
C GLU A 365 13.15 33.87 2.86
N ILE A 366 14.27 34.23 2.20
CA ILE A 366 15.55 34.56 2.84
C ILE A 366 15.44 35.68 3.89
N ARG A 367 14.49 36.60 3.71
CA ARG A 367 14.24 37.73 4.62
C ARG A 367 13.14 37.46 5.63
N THR A 368 12.48 36.30 5.57
CA THR A 368 11.40 35.94 6.47
C THR A 368 11.99 35.54 7.82
N PRO A 369 11.68 36.26 8.92
CA PRO A 369 12.19 35.91 10.23
C PRO A 369 11.65 34.55 10.70
N ARG A 370 12.26 33.98 11.73
CA ARG A 370 11.72 32.79 12.39
C ARG A 370 10.36 33.13 13.01
N PHE A 371 9.36 32.28 12.78
CA PHE A 371 8.03 32.44 13.38
C PHE A 371 8.07 32.11 14.87
N SER A 372 7.34 32.90 15.67
CA SER A 372 7.13 32.60 17.09
C SER A 372 6.10 31.47 17.21
N THR A 373 6.37 30.49 18.06
CA THR A 373 5.39 29.47 18.46
C THR A 373 4.31 30.01 19.40
N ASP A 374 4.48 31.24 19.90
CA ASP A 374 3.48 31.92 20.73
C ASP A 374 2.53 32.80 19.90
N SER A 375 2.50 32.62 18.58
CA SER A 375 1.58 33.36 17.71
C SER A 375 0.13 32.87 17.88
N PRO A 376 -0.88 33.70 17.57
CA PRO A 376 -2.28 33.31 17.66
C PRO A 376 -2.63 32.06 16.85
N GLU A 377 -1.99 31.87 15.69
CA GLU A 377 -2.23 30.72 14.80
C GLU A 377 -1.77 29.40 15.43
N PHE A 378 -0.65 29.41 16.16
CA PHE A 378 -0.19 28.25 16.91
C PHE A 378 -1.08 27.95 18.12
N GLU A 379 -1.52 28.99 18.84
CA GLU A 379 -2.44 28.84 19.96
C GLU A 379 -3.79 28.25 19.51
N GLU A 380 -4.35 28.76 18.42
CA GLU A 380 -5.59 28.24 17.84
C GLU A 380 -5.44 26.78 17.38
N ALA A 381 -4.34 26.45 16.69
CA ALA A 381 -4.09 25.10 16.22
C ALA A 381 -3.91 24.10 17.37
N GLU A 382 -3.14 24.46 18.40
CA GLU A 382 -2.98 23.63 19.60
C GLU A 382 -4.32 23.44 20.31
N LYS A 383 -5.08 24.52 20.52
CA LYS A 383 -6.39 24.44 21.16
C LYS A 383 -7.33 23.50 20.42
N ALA A 384 -7.40 23.59 19.09
CA ALA A 384 -8.23 22.71 18.26
C ALA A 384 -7.80 21.24 18.36
N VAL A 385 -6.49 20.97 18.46
CA VAL A 385 -5.95 19.62 18.68
C VAL A 385 -6.33 19.11 20.07
N THR A 386 -6.06 19.89 21.11
CA THR A 386 -6.37 19.54 22.51
C THR A 386 -7.85 19.25 22.69
N GLU A 387 -8.74 20.13 22.20
CA GLU A 387 -10.19 19.91 22.26
C GLU A 387 -10.62 18.62 21.55
N ARG A 388 -10.01 18.30 20.39
CA ARG A 388 -10.33 17.08 19.65
C ARG A 388 -9.92 15.83 20.42
N LEU A 389 -8.73 15.82 21.03
CA LEU A 389 -8.27 14.70 21.84
C LEU A 389 -9.05 14.57 23.15
N THR A 390 -9.35 15.69 23.82
CA THR A 390 -10.16 15.72 25.04
C THR A 390 -11.54 15.13 24.80
N ARG A 391 -12.21 15.47 23.69
CA ARG A 391 -13.49 14.87 23.32
C ARG A 391 -13.45 13.34 23.19
N LEU A 392 -12.33 12.78 22.74
CA LEU A 392 -12.17 11.32 22.64
C LEU A 392 -12.01 10.66 24.01
N LEU A 393 -11.28 11.32 24.93
CA LEU A 393 -11.07 10.84 26.30
C LEU A 393 -12.31 11.00 27.19
N GLU A 394 -13.08 12.06 26.99
CA GLU A 394 -14.31 12.33 27.75
C GLU A 394 -15.50 11.47 27.29
N ASN A 395 -15.34 10.72 26.21
CA ASN A 395 -16.40 9.87 25.70
C ASN A 395 -16.62 8.66 26.61
N ASN A 396 -17.82 8.55 27.19
CA ASN A 396 -18.20 7.50 28.14
C ASN A 396 -18.80 6.26 27.43
N GLY A 397 -18.28 5.96 26.25
CA GLY A 397 -18.71 4.84 25.44
C GLY A 397 -18.35 3.48 26.03
N SER A 398 -18.77 2.41 25.35
CA SER A 398 -18.52 1.02 25.77
C SER A 398 -17.69 0.20 24.78
N GLN A 399 -17.39 0.75 23.60
CA GLN A 399 -16.77 0.01 22.50
C GLN A 399 -15.30 0.40 22.31
N SER A 400 -14.46 -0.61 22.07
CA SER A 400 -13.04 -0.39 21.79
C SER A 400 -12.82 0.29 20.43
N VAL A 401 -11.76 1.09 20.33
CA VAL A 401 -11.31 1.72 19.08
C VAL A 401 -11.08 0.69 17.97
N GLU A 402 -10.49 -0.45 18.34
CA GLU A 402 -10.21 -1.57 17.43
C GLU A 402 -11.48 -2.13 16.77
N SER A 403 -12.58 -2.19 17.51
CA SER A 403 -13.88 -2.64 16.98
C SER A 403 -14.34 -1.77 15.81
N PHE A 404 -14.26 -0.46 15.97
CA PHE A 404 -14.61 0.50 14.91
C PHE A 404 -13.69 0.38 13.71
N HIS A 405 -12.37 0.22 13.93
CA HIS A 405 -11.42 0.07 12.84
C HIS A 405 -11.68 -1.20 12.02
N ARG A 406 -11.96 -2.32 12.69
CA ARG A 406 -12.34 -3.59 12.03
C ARG A 406 -13.61 -3.44 11.19
N ARG A 407 -14.64 -2.81 11.75
CA ARG A 407 -15.91 -2.58 11.06
C ARG A 407 -15.74 -1.67 9.84
N LEU A 408 -14.97 -0.58 9.98
CA LEU A 408 -14.61 0.28 8.84
C LEU A 408 -13.87 -0.52 7.78
N GLY A 409 -12.85 -1.28 8.17
CA GLY A 409 -12.06 -2.08 7.25
C GLY A 409 -12.90 -3.10 6.47
N LYS A 410 -13.88 -3.73 7.14
CA LYS A 410 -14.85 -4.62 6.48
C LYS A 410 -15.73 -3.89 5.49
N ILE A 411 -16.28 -2.71 5.83
CA ILE A 411 -17.06 -1.89 4.90
C ILE A 411 -16.22 -1.53 3.67
N MET A 412 -14.99 -1.07 3.89
CA MET A 412 -14.08 -0.68 2.81
C MET A 412 -13.70 -1.86 1.93
N TRP A 413 -13.41 -3.03 2.51
CA TRP A 413 -13.08 -4.23 1.75
C TRP A 413 -14.26 -4.74 0.92
N ASP A 414 -15.45 -4.80 1.51
CA ASP A 414 -16.64 -5.38 0.88
C ASP A 414 -17.20 -4.50 -0.24
N TYR A 415 -17.09 -3.16 -0.14
CA TYR A 415 -17.77 -2.24 -1.05
C TYR A 415 -16.84 -1.26 -1.81
N CYS A 416 -15.62 -1.02 -1.33
CA CYS A 416 -14.63 -0.12 -1.94
C CYS A 416 -13.26 -0.80 -2.15
N GLY A 417 -13.24 -2.15 -2.14
CA GLY A 417 -12.05 -2.98 -2.28
C GLY A 417 -11.68 -3.25 -3.74
N MET A 418 -11.54 -4.54 -4.08
CA MET A 418 -11.04 -5.02 -5.38
C MET A 418 -11.97 -4.78 -6.56
N ALA A 419 -13.27 -4.93 -6.34
CA ALA A 419 -14.33 -4.68 -7.31
C ALA A 419 -15.39 -3.84 -6.61
N ARG A 420 -16.04 -2.95 -7.36
CA ARG A 420 -16.94 -1.93 -6.82
C ARG A 420 -18.12 -1.75 -7.76
N ASN A 421 -19.26 -1.31 -7.24
CA ASN A 421 -20.40 -0.88 -8.03
C ASN A 421 -21.14 0.28 -7.33
N ALA A 422 -21.99 1.00 -8.05
CA ALA A 422 -22.63 2.23 -7.59
C ALA A 422 -23.50 2.00 -6.35
N GLU A 423 -24.20 0.87 -6.31
CA GLU A 423 -25.06 0.50 -5.18
C GLU A 423 -24.22 0.26 -3.93
N GLY A 424 -23.18 -0.57 -4.04
CA GLY A 424 -22.25 -0.87 -2.96
C GLY A 424 -21.55 0.38 -2.44
N LEU A 425 -21.09 1.27 -3.32
CA LEU A 425 -20.42 2.52 -2.94
C LEU A 425 -21.35 3.47 -2.18
N LYS A 426 -22.60 3.65 -2.64
CA LYS A 426 -23.60 4.46 -1.92
C LYS A 426 -23.93 3.85 -0.55
N LYS A 427 -24.07 2.53 -0.49
CA LYS A 427 -24.29 1.81 0.76
C LYS A 427 -23.12 2.00 1.73
N ALA A 428 -21.89 1.90 1.24
CA ALA A 428 -20.69 2.10 2.04
C ALA A 428 -20.62 3.50 2.66
N MET A 429 -20.92 4.55 1.88
CA MET A 429 -20.97 5.92 2.40
C MET A 429 -22.00 6.06 3.53
N GLY A 430 -23.19 5.46 3.39
CA GLY A 430 -24.20 5.42 4.47
C GLY A 430 -23.68 4.71 5.72
N LEU A 431 -23.13 3.51 5.57
CA LEU A 431 -22.58 2.72 6.67
C LEU A 431 -21.41 3.42 7.37
N ILE A 432 -20.56 4.14 6.64
CA ILE A 432 -19.43 4.90 7.20
C ILE A 432 -19.94 6.09 8.01
N ARG A 433 -20.97 6.80 7.53
CA ARG A 433 -21.60 7.92 8.26
C ARG A 433 -22.22 7.43 9.56
N GLU A 434 -22.98 6.34 9.50
CA GLU A 434 -23.56 5.69 10.69
C GLU A 434 -22.47 5.25 11.68
N LEU A 435 -21.39 4.61 11.18
CA LEU A 435 -20.26 4.19 12.00
C LEU A 435 -19.55 5.37 12.66
N ARG A 436 -19.40 6.51 11.96
CA ARG A 436 -18.80 7.73 12.50
C ARG A 436 -19.67 8.37 13.57
N GLU A 437 -20.98 8.41 13.38
CA GLU A 437 -21.92 8.90 14.39
C GLU A 437 -21.91 8.02 15.64
N GLU A 438 -21.88 6.70 15.46
CA GLU A 438 -21.74 5.75 16.57
C GLU A 438 -20.39 5.91 17.27
N TYR A 439 -19.28 6.05 16.50
CA TYR A 439 -17.94 6.24 17.03
C TYR A 439 -17.88 7.43 17.99
N HIS A 440 -18.42 8.58 17.60
CA HIS A 440 -18.44 9.77 18.45
C HIS A 440 -19.29 9.64 19.72
N LYS A 441 -20.17 8.64 19.82
CA LYS A 441 -21.02 8.37 20.99
C LYS A 441 -20.49 7.22 21.86
N GLU A 442 -19.89 6.21 21.25
CA GLU A 442 -19.68 4.90 21.87
C GLU A 442 -18.20 4.49 21.96
N VAL A 443 -17.26 5.24 21.35
CA VAL A 443 -15.84 4.91 21.52
C VAL A 443 -15.40 5.14 22.96
N PHE A 444 -14.77 4.12 23.54
CA PHE A 444 -14.11 4.18 24.83
C PHE A 444 -12.59 4.24 24.61
N VAL A 445 -11.96 5.29 25.15
CA VAL A 445 -10.50 5.45 25.14
C VAL A 445 -10.00 5.43 26.58
N PRO A 446 -9.26 4.39 27.00
CA PRO A 446 -8.72 4.34 28.35
C PRO A 446 -7.54 5.31 28.51
N GLY A 447 -7.18 5.57 29.77
CA GLY A 447 -5.99 6.36 30.11
C GLY A 447 -6.23 7.87 30.13
N SER A 448 -5.15 8.62 30.01
CA SER A 448 -5.15 10.08 30.09
C SER A 448 -4.42 10.74 28.91
N MET A 449 -4.50 12.08 28.84
CA MET A 449 -3.85 12.88 27.78
C MET A 449 -2.32 12.85 27.89
N ASN A 450 -1.80 12.99 29.11
CA ASN A 450 -0.39 13.26 29.40
C ASN A 450 0.35 11.99 29.83
N GLU A 451 0.17 10.92 29.06
CA GLU A 451 0.86 9.65 29.25
C GLU A 451 1.10 8.94 27.91
N TYR A 452 1.82 7.82 27.96
CA TYR A 452 1.93 6.89 26.85
C TYR A 452 0.57 6.22 26.60
N ASN A 453 -0.20 6.73 25.63
CA ASN A 453 -1.57 6.29 25.37
C ASN A 453 -1.79 5.85 23.90
N PRO A 454 -1.33 4.66 23.49
CA PRO A 454 -1.50 4.18 22.11
C PRO A 454 -2.96 4.04 21.67
N GLU A 455 -3.91 3.89 22.59
CA GLU A 455 -5.34 3.82 22.24
C GLU A 455 -5.91 5.20 21.89
N LEU A 456 -5.47 6.28 22.54
CA LEU A 456 -5.82 7.65 22.12
C LEU A 456 -5.30 7.94 20.70
N GLU A 457 -4.07 7.52 20.40
CA GLU A 457 -3.51 7.77 19.07
C GLU A 457 -4.23 6.97 17.99
N LYS A 458 -4.55 5.71 18.32
CA LYS A 458 -5.38 4.88 17.45
C LYS A 458 -6.76 5.52 17.25
N ALA A 459 -7.38 6.03 18.31
CA ALA A 459 -8.70 6.64 18.26
C ALA A 459 -8.73 7.78 17.23
N HIS A 460 -7.82 8.73 17.38
CA HIS A 460 -7.69 9.84 16.46
C HIS A 460 -7.43 9.38 15.00
N ARG A 461 -6.55 8.41 14.76
CA ARG A 461 -6.29 7.87 13.41
C ARG A 461 -7.52 7.21 12.81
N VAL A 462 -8.30 6.48 13.60
CA VAL A 462 -9.54 5.82 13.15
C VAL A 462 -10.59 6.85 12.77
N ALA A 463 -10.70 7.96 13.51
CA ALA A 463 -11.56 9.07 13.11
C ALA A 463 -11.18 9.62 11.72
N ASP A 464 -9.88 9.82 11.45
CA ASP A 464 -9.40 10.25 10.12
C ASP A 464 -9.69 9.22 9.03
N PHE A 465 -9.52 7.93 9.34
CA PHE A 465 -9.82 6.86 8.38
C PHE A 465 -11.31 6.80 8.00
N MET A 466 -12.23 7.08 8.93
CA MET A 466 -13.66 7.11 8.61
C MET A 466 -14.01 8.23 7.64
N GLU A 467 -13.43 9.42 7.83
CA GLU A 467 -13.61 10.51 6.88
C GLU A 467 -12.98 10.16 5.52
N LEU A 468 -11.71 9.73 5.51
CA LEU A 468 -11.05 9.32 4.27
C LEU A 468 -11.83 8.21 3.53
N GLY A 469 -12.32 7.20 4.25
CA GLY A 469 -13.08 6.09 3.67
C GLY A 469 -14.34 6.56 2.95
N GLU A 470 -15.04 7.56 3.51
CA GLU A 470 -16.18 8.20 2.84
C GLU A 470 -15.75 8.90 1.55
N LEU A 471 -14.66 9.68 1.60
CA LEU A 471 -14.13 10.38 0.42
C LEU A 471 -13.67 9.39 -0.68
N MET A 472 -13.05 8.26 -0.29
CA MET A 472 -12.68 7.20 -1.21
C MET A 472 -13.89 6.61 -1.93
N CYS A 473 -14.99 6.38 -1.20
CA CYS A 473 -16.23 5.87 -1.81
C CYS A 473 -16.86 6.90 -2.76
N LEU A 474 -16.83 8.18 -2.40
CA LEU A 474 -17.32 9.27 -3.25
C LEU A 474 -16.49 9.40 -4.54
N ASP A 475 -15.16 9.38 -4.43
CA ASP A 475 -14.25 9.43 -5.58
C ASP A 475 -14.47 8.23 -6.52
N ALA A 476 -14.60 7.02 -5.95
CA ALA A 476 -14.92 5.81 -6.72
C ALA A 476 -16.29 5.91 -7.40
N LEU A 477 -17.29 6.49 -6.74
CA LEU A 477 -18.64 6.65 -7.28
C LEU A 477 -18.68 7.68 -8.41
N ASN A 478 -17.92 8.77 -8.30
CA ASN A 478 -17.82 9.82 -9.31
C ASN A 478 -17.20 9.31 -10.62
N ARG A 479 -16.25 8.38 -10.52
CA ARG A 479 -15.55 7.75 -11.65
C ARG A 479 -16.36 6.60 -12.26
N ASN A 480 -17.19 6.91 -13.25
CA ASN A 480 -17.95 5.95 -14.06
C ASN A 480 -17.07 5.29 -15.14
N GLU A 481 -16.00 4.64 -14.72
CA GLU A 481 -15.08 3.89 -15.57
C GLU A 481 -14.41 2.77 -14.77
N SER A 482 -13.69 1.87 -15.45
CA SER A 482 -12.66 1.04 -14.83
C SER A 482 -11.28 1.40 -15.37
N CYS A 483 -10.38 1.80 -14.48
CA CYS A 483 -9.02 2.20 -14.82
C CYS A 483 -8.02 1.70 -13.76
N GLY A 484 -7.11 0.81 -14.15
CA GLY A 484 -6.03 0.34 -13.28
C GLY A 484 -6.54 -0.36 -12.02
N GLY A 485 -6.19 0.18 -10.84
CA GLY A 485 -6.63 -0.29 -9.53
C GLY A 485 -8.05 0.11 -9.16
N HIS A 486 -8.70 0.99 -9.93
CA HIS A 486 -10.12 1.30 -9.79
C HIS A 486 -10.92 0.44 -10.78
N PHE A 487 -11.69 -0.50 -10.26
CA PHE A 487 -12.47 -1.43 -11.07
C PHE A 487 -13.94 -1.37 -10.68
N ARG A 488 -14.76 -0.88 -11.61
CA ARG A 488 -16.20 -0.84 -11.49
C ARG A 488 -16.86 -1.88 -12.37
N GLU A 489 -17.66 -2.73 -11.76
CA GLU A 489 -18.29 -3.89 -12.40
C GLU A 489 -19.25 -3.48 -13.54
N GLU A 490 -19.77 -2.25 -13.50
CA GLU A 490 -20.64 -1.73 -14.57
C GLU A 490 -19.85 -1.23 -15.79
N TYR A 491 -18.53 -1.06 -15.65
CA TYR A 491 -17.62 -0.54 -16.67
C TYR A 491 -16.52 -1.57 -16.95
N GLN A 492 -16.93 -2.74 -17.42
CA GLN A 492 -16.05 -3.81 -17.89
C GLN A 492 -16.52 -4.35 -19.23
N THR A 493 -15.62 -4.97 -19.97
CA THR A 493 -15.95 -5.71 -21.20
C THR A 493 -16.70 -7.01 -20.86
N GLU A 494 -17.30 -7.66 -21.86
CA GLU A 494 -17.95 -8.97 -21.69
C GLU A 494 -17.00 -10.05 -21.12
N GLU A 495 -15.69 -9.87 -21.32
CA GLU A 495 -14.65 -10.78 -20.85
C GLU A 495 -14.13 -10.42 -19.43
N GLY A 496 -14.71 -9.40 -18.79
CA GLY A 496 -14.37 -8.95 -17.44
C GLY A 496 -13.12 -8.07 -17.36
N GLU A 497 -12.68 -7.48 -18.49
CA GLU A 497 -11.56 -6.54 -18.53
C GLU A 497 -12.01 -5.09 -18.28
N ALA A 498 -11.13 -4.28 -17.69
CA ALA A 498 -11.42 -2.90 -17.36
C ALA A 498 -11.74 -2.05 -18.61
N LEU A 499 -12.87 -1.35 -18.60
CA LEU A 499 -13.27 -0.40 -19.65
C LEU A 499 -13.01 1.04 -19.17
N ARG A 500 -11.92 1.63 -19.65
CA ARG A 500 -11.50 3.01 -19.35
C ARG A 500 -12.23 4.02 -20.24
N ASP A 501 -12.60 5.18 -19.71
CA ASP A 501 -13.23 6.26 -20.48
C ASP A 501 -12.32 7.50 -20.53
N ASP A 502 -11.49 7.53 -21.57
CA ASP A 502 -10.50 8.59 -21.82
C ASP A 502 -11.14 9.95 -22.13
N LYS A 503 -12.41 9.98 -22.56
CA LYS A 503 -13.07 11.23 -22.93
C LYS A 503 -13.53 12.00 -21.69
N ASN A 504 -14.10 11.29 -20.72
CA ASN A 504 -14.72 11.93 -19.56
C ASN A 504 -13.84 11.89 -18.31
N TYR A 505 -12.92 10.93 -18.20
CA TYR A 505 -12.19 10.63 -16.96
C TYR A 505 -10.65 10.74 -17.04
N ALA A 506 -10.12 11.29 -18.13
CA ALA A 506 -8.70 11.64 -18.27
C ALA A 506 -8.32 12.91 -17.45
N TYR A 507 -8.49 12.84 -16.14
CA TYR A 507 -8.15 13.90 -15.19
C TYR A 507 -7.68 13.32 -13.85
N VAL A 508 -6.93 14.13 -13.10
CA VAL A 508 -6.66 13.92 -11.67
C VAL A 508 -7.84 14.48 -10.87
N ALA A 509 -8.42 13.66 -10.01
CA ALA A 509 -9.51 14.06 -9.13
C ALA A 509 -8.92 14.61 -7.83
N ALA A 510 -8.77 15.93 -7.71
CA ALA A 510 -8.23 16.59 -6.53
C ALA A 510 -9.38 17.09 -5.63
N TRP A 511 -9.57 16.45 -4.49
CA TRP A 511 -10.69 16.72 -3.60
C TRP A 511 -10.30 17.67 -2.46
N GLU A 512 -11.12 18.70 -2.26
CA GLU A 512 -11.05 19.61 -1.12
C GLU A 512 -12.15 19.26 -0.12
N TRP A 513 -11.78 19.02 1.14
CA TRP A 513 -12.76 18.72 2.18
C TRP A 513 -12.32 19.14 3.59
N THR A 514 -12.42 20.44 3.84
CA THR A 514 -12.00 21.06 5.10
C THR A 514 -12.96 20.84 6.27
N ASP A 515 -14.24 20.57 5.98
CA ASP A 515 -15.31 20.45 6.98
C ASP A 515 -16.27 19.33 6.58
N THR A 516 -16.42 18.33 7.45
CA THR A 516 -17.26 17.15 7.19
C THR A 516 -18.77 17.45 7.19
N SER A 517 -19.20 18.63 7.67
CA SER A 517 -20.58 19.08 7.55
C SER A 517 -20.94 19.55 6.13
N LYS A 518 -19.94 19.74 5.27
CA LYS A 518 -20.09 20.18 3.88
C LYS A 518 -19.77 19.02 2.94
N GLU A 519 -20.31 19.07 1.73
CA GLU A 519 -19.94 18.12 0.67
C GLU A 519 -18.51 18.39 0.17
N PRO A 520 -17.70 17.34 -0.11
CA PRO A 520 -16.39 17.48 -0.72
C PRO A 520 -16.47 18.18 -2.09
N GLN A 521 -15.52 19.09 -2.36
CA GLN A 521 -15.44 19.77 -3.65
C GLN A 521 -14.40 19.09 -4.54
N LEU A 522 -14.77 18.81 -5.79
CA LEU A 522 -13.89 18.19 -6.78
C LEU A 522 -13.26 19.25 -7.70
N HIS A 523 -11.95 19.36 -7.62
CA HIS A 523 -11.12 20.08 -8.59
C HIS A 523 -10.58 19.07 -9.61
N LYS A 524 -10.97 19.23 -10.89
CA LYS A 524 -10.49 18.36 -11.97
C LYS A 524 -9.28 18.98 -12.64
N GLU A 525 -8.14 18.32 -12.57
CA GLU A 525 -6.94 18.70 -13.33
C GLU A 525 -6.84 17.80 -14.58
N PRO A 526 -7.01 18.36 -15.80
CA PRO A 526 -6.95 17.58 -17.03
C PRO A 526 -5.57 16.99 -17.28
N LEU A 527 -5.49 15.71 -17.63
CA LEU A 527 -4.24 15.06 -18.03
C LEU A 527 -3.98 15.31 -19.51
N LYS A 528 -2.82 15.92 -19.83
CA LYS A 528 -2.36 16.14 -21.20
C LYS A 528 -1.18 15.24 -21.51
N PHE A 529 -1.29 14.48 -22.59
CA PHE A 529 -0.28 13.49 -22.99
C PHE A 529 0.43 13.98 -24.26
N GLU A 530 1.71 14.36 -24.13
CA GLU A 530 2.51 14.89 -25.25
C GLU A 530 3.51 13.86 -25.79
N ALA A 531 4.16 13.11 -24.90
CA ALA A 531 5.24 12.19 -25.27
C ALA A 531 4.75 10.77 -25.61
N VAL A 532 3.61 10.34 -25.05
CA VAL A 532 3.07 8.98 -25.21
C VAL A 532 1.58 9.07 -25.47
N GLU A 533 1.15 8.54 -26.61
CA GLU A 533 -0.28 8.44 -26.96
C GLU A 533 -1.03 7.53 -25.98
N LEU A 534 -2.22 7.95 -25.54
CA LEU A 534 -3.11 7.11 -24.76
C LEU A 534 -3.60 5.92 -25.59
N LYS A 535 -3.33 4.71 -25.10
CA LYS A 535 -3.83 3.46 -25.68
C LYS A 535 -4.51 2.60 -24.64
N THR A 536 -5.48 1.82 -25.09
CA THR A 536 -6.09 0.76 -24.27
C THR A 536 -5.04 -0.27 -23.92
N ARG A 537 -4.91 -0.55 -22.61
CA ARG A 537 -3.92 -1.50 -22.09
C ARG A 537 -4.55 -2.89 -22.04
N SER A 538 -4.20 -3.76 -22.99
CA SER A 538 -4.59 -5.17 -23.01
C SER A 538 -3.39 -6.07 -22.67
N TYR A 539 -3.64 -7.16 -21.96
CA TYR A 539 -2.64 -8.20 -21.64
C TYR A 539 -3.02 -9.57 -22.20
N LYS A 540 -3.99 -9.61 -23.11
CA LYS A 540 -4.33 -10.79 -23.90
C LYS A 540 -3.39 -10.95 -25.08
#